data_AF-A0A4S8KVF4-F1
#
_entry.id   AF-A0A4S8KVF4-F1
#
_cell.length_a   1.000
_cell.length_b   1.000
_cell.length_c   1.000
_cell.angle_alpha   90.00
_cell.angle_beta   90.00
_cell.angle_gamma   90.00
#
_symmetry.space_group_name_H-M   'P 1'
#
loop_
_entity.id
_entity.type
_entity.pdbx_description
1 polymer ?
#
loop_
_entity_poly.entity_id
_entity_poly.type
_entity_poly.pdbx_seq_one_letter_code
_entity_poly.pdbx_strand_id
1 'polypeptide(L)'
;MNTRKPYNGTRRNLLIAMDVGTTYSGVSYCLLDPGFVPEIQTVTRFPAREHVGGDAKIPSIIYYGQDGSVKAVGAEATQEGILEKAEDKDWVLAKW
;
A
#
# COMPACT_ATOMS: atom_id res chain seq x y z
N MET A 1 -21.45 -18.52 11.66
CA MET A 1 -20.64 -17.68 10.74
C MET A 1 -21.56 -17.24 9.61
N ASN A 2 -21.71 -15.93 9.37
CA ASN A 2 -22.46 -15.46 8.21
C ASN A 2 -21.70 -15.80 6.93
N THR A 3 -22.32 -16.56 6.03
CA THR A 3 -21.78 -16.81 4.70
C THR A 3 -21.88 -15.52 3.87
N ARG A 4 -20.78 -15.16 3.20
CA ARG A 4 -20.76 -14.02 2.27
C ARG A 4 -21.70 -14.33 1.10
N LYS A 5 -22.53 -13.36 0.72
CA LYS A 5 -23.45 -13.50 -0.42
C LYS A 5 -22.72 -13.26 -1.73
N PRO A 6 -23.19 -13.87 -2.84
CA PRO A 6 -22.75 -13.50 -4.18
C PRO A 6 -22.89 -12.00 -4.44
N TYR A 7 -21.95 -11.45 -5.20
CA TYR A 7 -22.04 -10.06 -5.66
C TYR A 7 -23.22 -9.89 -6.62
N ASN A 8 -24.09 -8.92 -6.33
CA ASN A 8 -25.33 -8.67 -7.06
C ASN A 8 -25.25 -7.52 -8.08
N GLY A 9 -24.05 -6.98 -8.33
CA GLY A 9 -23.85 -5.97 -9.36
C GLY A 9 -24.02 -6.53 -10.76
N THR A 10 -24.18 -5.64 -11.74
CA THR A 10 -24.44 -6.03 -13.15
C THR A 10 -23.17 -6.22 -13.98
N ARG A 11 -21.99 -5.87 -13.44
CA ARG A 11 -20.69 -5.95 -14.13
C ARG A 11 -19.56 -6.23 -13.15
N ARG A 12 -18.44 -6.74 -13.66
CA ARG A 12 -17.20 -6.91 -12.89
C ARG A 12 -16.70 -5.57 -12.35
N ASN A 13 -16.31 -5.53 -11.08
CA ASN A 13 -15.62 -4.39 -10.47
C ASN A 13 -14.41 -4.86 -9.66
N LEU A 14 -13.40 -3.99 -9.51
CA LEU A 14 -12.30 -4.17 -8.58
C LEU A 14 -12.57 -3.33 -7.34
N LEU A 15 -12.63 -3.98 -6.17
CA LEU A 15 -12.68 -3.30 -4.88
C LEU A 15 -11.27 -3.32 -4.25
N ILE A 16 -10.81 -2.17 -3.77
CA ILE A 16 -9.55 -2.04 -3.03
C ILE A 16 -9.90 -1.43 -1.67
N ALA A 17 -9.41 -2.06 -0.61
CA ALA A 17 -9.49 -1.57 0.76
C ALA A 17 -8.07 -1.28 1.25
N MET A 18 -7.87 -0.11 1.84
CA MET A 18 -6.59 0.32 2.38
C MET A 18 -6.75 0.58 3.88
N ASP A 19 -5.87 -0.02 4.67
CA ASP A 19 -5.67 0.30 6.08
C ASP A 19 -4.48 1.26 6.16
N VAL A 20 -4.74 2.51 6.53
CA VAL A 20 -3.72 3.57 6.60
C VAL A 20 -3.34 3.78 8.06
N GLY A 21 -2.35 3.02 8.51
CA GLY A 21 -1.83 3.09 9.87
C GLY A 21 -0.72 4.11 10.03
N THR A 22 -0.38 4.42 11.29
CA THR A 22 0.70 5.36 11.64
C THR A 22 2.09 4.81 11.32
N THR A 23 2.35 3.53 11.60
CA THR A 23 3.66 2.88 11.36
C THR A 23 3.69 2.10 10.05
N TYR A 24 2.63 1.37 9.76
CA TYR A 24 2.50 0.54 8.58
C TYR A 24 1.10 0.67 8.00
N SER A 25 1.00 0.55 6.68
CA SER A 25 -0.26 0.51 5.93
C SER A 25 -0.41 -0.83 5.21
N GLY A 26 -1.64 -1.28 5.00
CA GLY A 26 -1.94 -2.53 4.31
C GLY A 26 -2.97 -2.33 3.22
N VAL A 27 -3.00 -3.25 2.23
CA VAL A 27 -3.98 -3.22 1.15
C VAL A 27 -4.52 -4.62 0.92
N SER A 28 -5.82 -4.71 0.75
CA SER A 28 -6.49 -5.90 0.24
C SER A 28 -7.37 -5.53 -0.93
N TYR A 29 -7.59 -6.46 -1.85
CA TYR A 29 -8.46 -6.26 -3.00
C TYR A 29 -9.40 -7.44 -3.20
N CYS A 30 -10.43 -7.23 -3.99
CA CYS A 30 -11.37 -8.26 -4.37
C CYS A 30 -11.91 -7.98 -5.77
N LEU A 31 -11.98 -9.03 -6.60
CA LEU A 31 -12.73 -8.99 -7.85
C LEU A 31 -14.20 -9.33 -7.57
N LEU A 32 -15.07 -8.37 -7.86
CA LEU A 32 -16.52 -8.51 -7.69
C LEU A 32 -17.13 -8.99 -8.99
N ASP A 33 -17.21 -10.30 -9.16
CA ASP A 33 -17.85 -10.94 -10.30
C ASP A 33 -19.35 -11.18 -10.05
N PRO A 34 -20.26 -10.71 -10.91
CA PRO A 34 -21.69 -10.94 -10.76
C PRO A 34 -22.03 -12.42 -10.57
N GLY A 35 -22.76 -12.75 -9.50
CA GLY A 35 -23.16 -14.12 -9.20
C GLY A 35 -22.11 -14.96 -8.45
N PHE A 36 -20.89 -14.45 -8.24
CA PHE A 36 -19.85 -15.15 -7.46
C PHE A 36 -19.72 -14.56 -6.06
N VAL A 37 -19.39 -15.41 -5.08
CA VAL A 37 -19.05 -14.95 -3.73
C VAL A 37 -17.67 -14.27 -3.79
N PRO A 38 -17.56 -12.98 -3.42
CA PRO A 38 -16.29 -12.26 -3.48
C PRO A 38 -15.19 -12.97 -2.67
N GLU A 39 -13.96 -13.01 -3.17
CA GLU A 39 -12.78 -13.51 -2.42
C GLU A 39 -11.82 -12.37 -2.11
N ILE A 40 -11.47 -12.20 -0.83
CA ILE A 40 -10.55 -11.14 -0.41
C ILE A 40 -9.12 -11.63 -0.60
N GLN A 41 -8.34 -10.86 -1.35
CA GLN A 41 -6.94 -11.09 -1.63
C GLN A 41 -6.10 -10.04 -0.91
N THR A 42 -5.20 -10.48 -0.04
CA THR A 42 -4.27 -9.58 0.66
C THR A 42 -3.08 -9.27 -0.25
N VAL A 43 -2.67 -7.99 -0.34
CA VAL A 43 -1.44 -7.61 -1.03
C VAL A 43 -0.23 -7.95 -0.15
N THR A 44 0.63 -8.84 -0.62
CA THR A 44 1.81 -9.32 0.12
C THR A 44 3.13 -8.91 -0.53
N ARG A 45 3.09 -8.23 -1.68
CA ARG A 45 4.27 -7.75 -2.40
C ARG A 45 4.09 -6.28 -2.76
N PHE A 46 5.00 -5.47 -2.24
CA PHE A 46 5.06 -4.04 -2.49
C PHE A 46 6.34 -3.67 -3.27
N PRO A 47 6.36 -2.56 -4.01
CA PRO A 47 7.59 -2.04 -4.63
C PRO A 47 8.72 -1.84 -3.61
N ALA A 48 9.97 -1.89 -4.07
CA ALA A 48 11.17 -1.62 -3.26
C ALA A 48 11.37 -2.55 -2.04
N ARG A 49 10.65 -3.68 -1.97
CA ARG A 49 10.76 -4.67 -0.89
C ARG A 49 11.38 -5.98 -1.42
N GLU A 50 12.70 -6.01 -1.55
CA GLU A 50 13.43 -7.10 -2.22
C GLU A 50 13.56 -8.40 -1.38
N HIS A 51 13.41 -8.32 -0.06
CA HIS A 51 13.78 -9.42 0.84
C HIS A 51 12.68 -9.91 1.80
N VAL A 52 11.44 -9.44 1.67
CA VAL A 52 10.34 -9.90 2.56
C VAL A 52 9.25 -10.54 1.73
N GLY A 53 9.34 -11.85 1.54
CA GLY A 53 8.20 -12.64 1.11
C GLY A 53 7.23 -12.79 2.28
N GLY A 54 6.10 -12.07 2.25
CA GLY A 54 4.94 -12.43 3.08
C GLY A 54 4.45 -11.42 4.11
N ASP A 55 4.99 -10.19 4.16
CA ASP A 55 4.43 -9.18 5.06
C ASP A 55 3.35 -8.35 4.34
N ALA A 56 2.13 -8.39 4.88
CA ALA A 56 0.91 -7.82 4.29
C ALA A 56 0.80 -6.29 4.42
N LYS A 57 1.92 -5.61 4.70
CA LYS A 57 1.97 -4.19 5.03
C LYS A 57 3.20 -3.51 4.42
N ILE A 58 3.24 -2.19 4.43
CA ILE A 58 4.33 -1.34 3.95
C ILE A 58 4.54 -0.19 4.95
N PRO A 59 5.78 0.29 5.22
CA PRO A 59 5.98 1.42 6.11
C PRO A 59 5.14 2.64 5.72
N SER A 60 4.57 3.34 6.70
CA SER A 60 3.80 4.58 6.48
C SER A 60 4.74 5.79 6.49
N ILE A 61 5.59 5.89 5.47
CA ILE A 61 6.63 6.91 5.36
C ILE A 61 6.60 7.52 3.95
N ILE A 62 6.70 8.85 3.87
CA ILE A 62 6.81 9.58 2.60
C ILE A 62 7.89 10.66 2.74
N TYR A 63 8.77 10.79 1.75
CA TYR A 63 9.61 11.96 1.57
C TYR A 63 9.01 12.89 0.51
N TYR A 64 8.94 14.18 0.82
CA TYR A 64 8.52 15.24 -0.10
C TYR A 64 9.69 16.15 -0.45
N GLY A 65 9.72 16.68 -1.66
CA GLY A 65 10.56 17.82 -1.99
C GLY A 65 10.00 19.10 -1.37
N GLN A 66 10.81 20.16 -1.35
CA GLN A 66 10.38 21.50 -0.89
C GLN A 66 9.19 22.05 -1.71
N ASP A 67 9.03 21.59 -2.95
CA ASP A 67 7.91 21.92 -3.84
C ASP A 67 6.64 21.07 -3.58
N GLY A 68 6.66 20.21 -2.56
CA GLY A 68 5.57 19.28 -2.24
C GLY A 68 5.50 18.04 -3.13
N SER A 69 6.44 17.85 -4.06
CA SER A 69 6.47 16.65 -4.90
C SER A 69 6.91 15.41 -4.12
N VAL A 70 6.29 14.26 -4.36
CA VAL A 70 6.67 12.99 -3.72
C VAL A 70 8.02 12.52 -4.26
N LYS A 71 8.91 12.10 -3.36
CA LYS A 71 10.29 11.69 -3.70
C LYS A 71 10.63 10.25 -3.39
N ALA A 72 10.08 9.70 -2.31
CA ALA A 72 10.18 8.28 -1.97
C ALA A 72 9.02 7.89 -1.04
N VAL A 73 8.50 6.66 -1.17
CA VAL A 73 7.35 6.18 -0.40
C VAL A 73 7.55 4.77 0.14
N GLY A 74 7.02 4.51 1.33
CA GLY A 74 6.97 3.18 1.89
C GLY A 74 8.34 2.51 1.99
N ALA A 75 8.50 1.34 1.39
CA ALA A 75 9.77 0.61 1.43
C ALA A 75 10.91 1.34 0.69
N GLU A 76 10.60 2.11 -0.36
CA GLU A 76 11.60 2.94 -1.06
C GLU A 76 12.19 3.97 -0.10
N ALA A 77 11.37 4.59 0.75
CA ALA A 77 11.81 5.55 1.75
C ALA A 77 12.74 4.96 2.83
N THR A 78 12.87 3.63 2.88
CA THR A 78 13.74 2.90 3.82
C THR A 78 14.98 2.29 3.17
N GLN A 79 15.17 2.47 1.86
CA GLN A 79 16.35 1.94 1.18
C GLN A 79 17.63 2.66 1.59
N GLU A 80 18.75 1.94 1.49
CA GLU A 80 20.08 2.49 1.71
C GLU A 80 20.33 3.69 0.77
N GLY A 81 20.97 4.74 1.31
CA GLY A 81 21.25 5.98 0.57
C GLY A 81 20.06 6.94 0.40
N ILE A 82 18.82 6.54 0.72
CA ILE A 82 17.67 7.46 0.63
C ILE A 82 17.70 8.52 1.72
N LEU A 83 18.20 8.18 2.92
CA LEU A 83 18.39 9.17 3.99
C LEU A 83 19.40 10.24 3.58
N GLU A 84 20.57 9.84 3.11
CA GLU A 84 21.63 10.75 2.64
C GLU A 84 21.12 11.63 1.49
N LYS A 85 20.42 11.03 0.53
CA LYS A 85 19.82 11.76 -0.59
C LYS A 85 18.71 12.73 -0.14
N ALA A 86 17.96 12.38 0.89
CA ALA A 86 16.94 13.26 1.47
C ALA A 86 17.60 14.46 2.15
N GLU A 87 18.71 14.25 2.87
CA GLU A 87 19.50 15.34 3.47
C GLU A 87 20.13 16.24 2.41
N ASP A 88 20.81 15.67 1.40
CA ASP A 88 21.46 16.42 0.32
C ASP A 88 20.50 17.28 -0.51
N LYS A 89 19.23 16.89 -0.58
CA LYS A 89 18.19 17.52 -1.41
C LYS A 89 17.12 18.22 -0.60
N ASP A 90 17.32 18.38 0.70
CA ASP A 90 16.39 19.00 1.63
C ASP A 90 14.97 18.42 1.51
N TRP A 91 14.83 17.09 1.46
CA TRP A 91 13.53 16.45 1.46
C TRP A 91 12.90 16.48 2.85
N VAL A 92 11.60 16.73 2.89
CA VAL A 92 10.79 16.76 4.11
C VAL A 92 10.25 15.36 4.37
N LEU A 93 10.61 14.79 5.52
CA LEU A 93 10.10 13.51 6.00
C LEU A 93 8.70 13.69 6.60
N ALA A 94 7.71 13.04 6.00
CA ALA A 94 6.39 12.83 6.58
C ALA A 94 6.32 11.43 7.19
N LYS A 95 6.32 11.38 8.51
CA LYS A 95 6.02 10.20 9.33
C LYS A 95 5.11 10.63 10.49
N TRP A 96 4.31 9.70 11.00
CA TRP A 96 3.48 9.91 12.18
C TRP A 96 4.31 9.98 13.46
#